data_AF-A0A4Q9KU94-F1
#
_entry.id   AF-A0A4Q9KU94-F1
#
_cell.length_a   1.000
_cell.length_b   1.000
_cell.length_c   1.000
_cell.angle_alpha   90.00
_cell.angle_beta   90.00
_cell.angle_gamma   90.00
#
_symmetry.space_group_name_H-M   'P 1'
#
loop_
_entity.id
_entity.type
_entity.pdbx_description
1 polymer ?
#
loop_
_entity_poly.entity_id
_entity_poly.type
_entity_poly.pdbx_seq_one_letter_code
_entity_poly.pdbx_strand_id
1 'polypeptide(L)'
;EERYGRCVDLKSIFEKYRSIMKFTEYKEFLEDFLCVEKYNFSYFSYLKELNEYLKSFCSRAKIRKNKKIENKKQENENESIENKKQEIELRDFFDSRTFCEGCNRIIMTKMVCFHIKSKRHMKNISCNLLNIKYEEIYKLEKEIKIFTKILKDEIELSKSLCNVIEIECISNEEISGTKKFAVEKNEEIPSWLKKYYGLDITFRCEICKNKKIRGRKEFFKHFKQPEHLENLKTHNIEYCDLFYGITTFSGIENMKTRIFLDQNIFIEEVEDEEGNVYDKKTFEDLKKMGII
;
A
#
# COMPACT_ATOMS: atom_id res chain seq x y z
N GLU A 1 7.23 0.75 -5.17
CA GLU A 1 8.22 -0.16 -4.57
C GLU A 1 7.94 -0.33 -3.08
N GLU A 2 8.08 -1.56 -2.58
CA GLU A 2 7.65 -1.96 -1.22
C GLU A 2 8.60 -1.53 -0.08
N ARG A 3 9.75 -0.92 -0.40
CA ARG A 3 10.77 -0.41 0.56
C ARG A 3 11.02 -1.35 1.75
N TYR A 4 11.34 -2.61 1.48
CA TYR A 4 11.60 -3.65 2.49
C TYR A 4 10.42 -3.92 3.45
N GLY A 5 9.17 -3.87 2.95
CA GLY A 5 7.98 -4.20 3.73
C GLY A 5 7.38 -3.02 4.50
N ARG A 6 7.82 -1.80 4.19
CA ARG A 6 7.37 -0.58 4.88
C ARG A 6 6.28 0.17 4.14
N CYS A 7 6.21 -0.03 2.84
CA CYS A 7 5.21 0.57 1.97
C CYS A 7 4.51 -0.54 1.20
N VAL A 8 3.23 -0.34 0.97
CA VAL A 8 2.42 -1.24 0.14
C VAL A 8 2.54 -0.75 -1.30
N ASP A 9 2.87 -1.65 -2.22
CA ASP A 9 2.97 -1.34 -3.65
C ASP A 9 1.84 -2.00 -4.43
N LEU A 10 0.73 -1.28 -4.58
CA LEU A 10 -0.46 -1.75 -5.27
C LEU A 10 -0.61 -1.13 -6.67
N LYS A 11 0.42 -0.44 -7.18
CA LYS A 11 0.30 0.27 -8.47
C LYS A 11 0.04 -0.66 -9.64
N SER A 12 0.62 -1.86 -9.63
CA SER A 12 0.38 -2.89 -10.65
C SER A 12 -1.08 -3.37 -10.65
N ILE A 13 -1.64 -3.61 -9.46
CA ILE A 13 -3.04 -4.02 -9.28
C ILE A 13 -3.97 -2.88 -9.69
N PHE A 14 -3.64 -1.64 -9.31
CA PHE A 14 -4.39 -0.45 -9.69
C PHE A 14 -4.51 -0.28 -11.20
N GLU A 15 -3.40 -0.32 -11.93
CA GLU A 15 -3.43 -0.15 -13.40
C GLU A 15 -4.14 -1.32 -14.09
N LYS A 16 -3.98 -2.55 -13.60
CA LYS A 16 -4.64 -3.74 -14.18
C LYS A 16 -6.17 -3.67 -14.05
N TYR A 17 -6.67 -3.16 -12.93
CA TYR A 17 -8.10 -3.14 -12.62
C TYR A 17 -8.73 -1.75 -12.72
N ARG A 18 -8.05 -0.81 -13.40
CA ARG A 18 -8.51 0.57 -13.58
C ARG A 18 -9.93 0.69 -14.14
N SER A 19 -10.35 -0.27 -14.97
CA SER A 19 -11.69 -0.27 -15.59
C SER A 19 -12.85 -0.46 -14.61
N ILE A 20 -12.61 -1.06 -13.44
CA ILE A 20 -13.65 -1.27 -12.43
C ILE A 20 -13.58 -0.27 -11.28
N MET A 21 -12.54 0.58 -11.25
CA MET A 21 -12.35 1.55 -10.19
C MET A 21 -13.20 2.79 -10.43
N LYS A 22 -13.75 3.35 -9.35
CA LYS A 22 -14.48 4.62 -9.38
C LYS A 22 -13.57 5.84 -9.30
N PHE A 23 -12.31 5.61 -8.92
CA PHE A 23 -11.30 6.63 -8.72
C PHE A 23 -10.43 6.81 -9.95
N THR A 24 -9.92 8.02 -10.11
CA THR A 24 -8.97 8.33 -11.19
C THR A 24 -7.53 8.33 -10.70
N GLU A 25 -7.33 8.61 -9.42
CA GLU A 25 -6.02 8.76 -8.79
C GLU A 25 -5.68 7.56 -7.90
N TYR A 26 -4.40 7.21 -7.86
CA TYR A 26 -3.90 6.09 -7.06
C TYR A 26 -4.01 6.36 -5.54
N LYS A 27 -3.96 7.64 -5.14
CA LYS A 27 -4.07 8.04 -3.74
C LYS A 27 -5.46 7.81 -3.16
N GLU A 28 -6.50 8.13 -3.92
CA GLU A 28 -7.90 7.82 -3.57
C GLU A 28 -8.11 6.32 -3.42
N PHE A 29 -7.49 5.53 -4.30
CA PHE A 29 -7.50 4.07 -4.19
C PHE A 29 -6.88 3.55 -2.88
N LEU A 30 -5.83 4.20 -2.36
CA LEU A 30 -5.24 3.84 -1.06
C LEU A 30 -6.16 4.19 0.13
N GLU A 31 -7.22 4.97 -0.06
CA GLU A 31 -8.20 5.29 0.99
C GLU A 31 -9.25 4.20 1.17
N ASP A 32 -9.81 3.70 0.08
CA ASP A 32 -10.81 2.64 0.13
C ASP A 32 -10.63 1.63 -1.02
N PHE A 33 -10.00 0.49 -0.72
CA PHE A 33 -9.82 -0.61 -1.67
C PHE A 33 -11.13 -1.23 -2.14
N LEU A 34 -12.25 -1.02 -1.45
CA LEU A 34 -13.56 -1.62 -1.77
C LEU A 34 -14.49 -0.65 -2.53
N CYS A 35 -14.09 0.59 -2.74
CA CYS A 35 -14.85 1.55 -3.54
C CYS A 35 -14.63 1.32 -5.05
N VAL A 36 -15.17 0.20 -5.52
CA VAL A 36 -15.11 -0.25 -6.92
C VAL A 36 -16.49 -0.72 -7.40
N GLU A 37 -16.63 -0.95 -8.71
CA GLU A 37 -17.85 -1.53 -9.27
C GLU A 37 -17.99 -3.01 -8.91
N LYS A 38 -18.89 -3.30 -7.96
CA LYS A 38 -19.09 -4.65 -7.41
C LYS A 38 -19.83 -5.60 -8.35
N TYR A 39 -20.58 -5.11 -9.35
CA TYR A 39 -21.38 -5.93 -10.27
C TYR A 39 -20.59 -6.43 -11.49
N ASN A 40 -19.29 -6.68 -11.32
CA ASN A 40 -18.42 -7.17 -12.38
C ASN A 40 -17.72 -8.45 -11.94
N PHE A 41 -17.61 -9.46 -12.82
CA PHE A 41 -16.86 -10.67 -12.51
C PHE A 41 -15.34 -10.41 -12.35
N SER A 42 -14.82 -9.35 -12.98
CA SER A 42 -13.45 -8.86 -12.75
C SER A 42 -13.23 -8.39 -11.31
N TYR A 43 -14.29 -8.03 -10.58
CA TYR A 43 -14.21 -7.66 -9.17
C TYR A 43 -13.68 -8.83 -8.32
N PHE A 44 -14.14 -10.05 -8.58
CA PHE A 44 -13.65 -11.22 -7.85
C PHE A 44 -12.16 -11.47 -8.10
N SER A 45 -11.71 -11.37 -9.36
CA SER A 45 -10.30 -11.52 -9.71
C SER A 45 -9.44 -10.44 -9.03
N TYR A 46 -9.93 -9.20 -9.00
CA TYR A 46 -9.31 -8.11 -8.26
C TYR A 46 -9.18 -8.41 -6.76
N LEU A 47 -10.28 -8.79 -6.11
CA LEU A 47 -10.27 -9.11 -4.67
C LEU A 47 -9.32 -10.27 -4.36
N LYS A 48 -9.28 -11.28 -5.22
CA LYS A 48 -8.39 -12.44 -5.06
C LYS A 48 -6.93 -12.02 -5.14
N GLU A 49 -6.54 -11.30 -6.19
CA GLU A 49 -5.16 -10.82 -6.37
C GLU A 49 -4.74 -9.84 -5.27
N LEU A 50 -5.63 -8.93 -4.88
CA LEU A 50 -5.38 -8.01 -3.77
C LEU A 50 -5.16 -8.79 -2.47
N ASN A 51 -6.02 -9.76 -2.17
CA ASN A 51 -5.89 -10.56 -0.95
C ASN A 51 -4.61 -11.41 -0.95
N GLU A 52 -4.26 -12.04 -2.08
CA GLU A 52 -3.00 -12.78 -2.25
C GLU A 52 -1.78 -11.87 -2.03
N TYR A 53 -1.80 -10.69 -2.62
CA TYR A 53 -0.75 -9.69 -2.43
C TYR A 53 -0.64 -9.26 -0.96
N LEU A 54 -1.75 -8.88 -0.31
CA LEU A 54 -1.75 -8.42 1.08
C LEU A 54 -1.31 -9.53 2.04
N LYS A 55 -1.73 -10.78 1.82
CA LYS A 55 -1.26 -11.95 2.58
C LYS A 55 0.25 -12.12 2.42
N SER A 56 0.75 -12.12 1.19
CA SER A 56 2.18 -12.24 0.89
C SER A 56 2.99 -11.10 1.52
N PHE A 57 2.48 -9.86 1.43
CA PHE A 57 3.11 -8.70 2.03
C PHE A 57 3.20 -8.83 3.55
N CYS A 58 2.10 -9.17 4.23
CA CYS A 58 2.09 -9.42 5.67
C CYS A 58 3.11 -10.49 6.09
N SER A 59 3.20 -11.60 5.33
CA SER A 59 4.19 -12.65 5.60
C SER A 59 5.63 -12.18 5.39
N ARG A 60 5.91 -11.46 4.31
CA ARG A 60 7.27 -10.99 3.96
C ARG A 60 7.76 -9.88 4.88
N ALA A 61 6.88 -8.92 5.17
CA ALA A 61 7.17 -7.79 6.05
C ALA A 61 7.18 -8.16 7.54
N LYS A 62 6.87 -9.44 7.88
CA LYS A 62 6.78 -9.94 9.25
C LYS A 62 5.93 -9.05 10.17
N ILE A 63 4.88 -8.45 9.61
CA ILE A 63 3.96 -7.59 10.35
C ILE A 63 3.27 -8.47 11.40
N ARG A 64 3.62 -8.21 12.66
CA ARG A 64 3.53 -9.11 13.82
C ARG A 64 2.22 -9.91 13.90
N LYS A 65 2.34 -11.18 14.30
CA LYS A 65 1.27 -12.04 14.87
C LYS A 65 0.61 -11.47 16.14
N ASN A 66 0.96 -10.26 16.60
CA ASN A 66 0.52 -9.65 17.86
C ASN A 66 0.08 -8.20 17.67
N LYS A 67 -1.08 -7.98 17.07
CA LYS A 67 -2.13 -7.20 17.74
C LYS A 67 -3.21 -8.21 18.05
N LYS A 68 -3.33 -8.53 19.33
CA LYS A 68 -4.37 -9.37 19.90
C LYS A 68 -5.63 -9.36 19.03
N ILE A 69 -5.93 -10.53 18.49
CA ILE A 69 -7.27 -11.01 18.22
C ILE A 69 -7.97 -11.10 19.59
N GLU A 70 -8.14 -9.96 20.27
CA GLU A 70 -9.00 -9.81 21.45
C GLU A 70 -10.16 -8.95 20.98
N ASN A 71 -11.20 -9.66 20.54
CA ASN A 71 -12.54 -9.45 21.03
C ASN A 71 -13.02 -7.99 21.08
N LYS A 72 -13.36 -7.46 19.92
CA LYS A 72 -14.72 -6.96 19.72
C LYS A 72 -15.41 -7.79 18.66
N LYS A 73 -15.93 -8.93 19.10
CA LYS A 73 -16.94 -9.74 18.38
C LYS A 73 -18.32 -9.08 18.40
N GLN A 74 -18.48 -7.90 18.98
CA GLN A 74 -19.74 -7.16 19.00
C GLN A 74 -19.44 -5.66 18.86
N GLU A 75 -19.81 -5.12 17.69
CA GLU A 75 -20.04 -3.73 17.30
C GLU A 75 -19.96 -3.75 15.75
N ASN A 76 -21.03 -3.71 14.95
CA ASN A 76 -22.41 -3.30 15.15
C ASN A 76 -23.28 -4.00 14.09
N GLU A 77 -24.36 -4.67 14.52
CA GLU A 77 -25.47 -5.13 13.66
C GLU A 77 -26.39 -3.98 13.19
N ASN A 78 -25.95 -2.73 13.36
CA ASN A 78 -26.67 -1.56 12.87
C ASN A 78 -26.13 -1.17 11.49
N GLU A 79 -26.14 -2.11 10.56
CA GLU A 79 -26.04 -1.79 9.14
C GLU A 79 -27.40 -1.24 8.69
N SER A 80 -27.36 0.00 8.23
CA SER A 80 -28.46 0.76 7.64
C SER A 80 -29.29 -0.11 6.69
N ILE A 81 -30.60 0.12 6.63
CA ILE A 81 -31.56 -0.63 5.79
C ILE A 81 -31.10 -0.65 4.31
N GLU A 82 -30.37 0.37 3.86
CA GLU A 82 -29.71 0.42 2.54
C GLU A 82 -28.59 -0.61 2.36
N ASN A 83 -27.75 -0.86 3.37
CA ASN A 83 -26.68 -1.86 3.29
C ASN A 83 -27.26 -3.27 3.14
N LYS A 84 -28.32 -3.60 3.88
CA LYS A 84 -29.01 -4.90 3.73
C LYS A 84 -29.61 -5.08 2.34
N LYS A 85 -30.20 -4.02 1.75
CA LYS A 85 -30.75 -4.08 0.40
C LYS A 85 -29.66 -4.29 -0.65
N GLN A 86 -28.54 -3.57 -0.54
CA GLN A 86 -27.41 -3.70 -1.45
C GLN A 86 -26.73 -5.07 -1.34
N GLU A 87 -26.61 -5.63 -0.14
CA GLU A 87 -26.13 -7.00 0.08
C GLU A 87 -27.03 -8.04 -0.60
N ILE A 88 -28.35 -7.89 -0.50
CA ILE A 88 -29.32 -8.78 -1.17
C ILE A 88 -29.17 -8.71 -2.69
N GLU A 89 -29.11 -7.51 -3.27
CA GLU A 89 -28.97 -7.32 -4.72
C GLU A 89 -27.65 -7.90 -5.26
N LEU A 90 -26.55 -7.75 -4.51
CA LEU A 90 -25.26 -8.34 -4.87
C LEU A 90 -25.27 -9.86 -4.78
N ARG A 91 -25.88 -10.39 -3.72
CA ARG A 91 -26.06 -11.83 -3.57
C ARG A 91 -26.83 -12.43 -4.73
N ASP A 92 -27.98 -11.83 -5.05
CA ASP A 92 -28.81 -12.26 -6.17
C ASP A 92 -28.07 -12.17 -7.50
N PHE A 93 -27.24 -11.13 -7.71
CA PHE A 93 -26.44 -10.99 -8.92
C PHE A 93 -25.44 -12.15 -9.09
N PHE A 94 -24.59 -12.41 -8.10
CA PHE A 94 -23.51 -13.40 -8.21
C PHE A 94 -24.03 -14.84 -8.16
N ASP A 95 -24.98 -15.14 -7.27
CA ASP A 95 -25.48 -16.51 -7.12
C ASP A 95 -26.34 -16.96 -8.32
N SER A 96 -26.99 -16.01 -9.02
CA SER A 96 -27.84 -16.30 -10.19
C SER A 96 -27.14 -16.21 -11.54
N ARG A 97 -25.88 -15.75 -11.59
CA ARG A 97 -25.15 -15.51 -12.82
C ARG A 97 -23.83 -16.27 -12.86
N THR A 98 -23.45 -16.71 -14.05
CA THR A 98 -22.20 -17.39 -14.35
C THR A 98 -21.52 -16.65 -15.49
N PHE A 99 -20.22 -16.42 -15.40
CA PHE A 99 -19.47 -15.80 -16.48
C PHE A 99 -18.74 -16.85 -17.31
N CYS A 100 -18.88 -16.76 -18.63
CA CYS A 100 -18.12 -17.59 -19.56
C CYS A 100 -16.94 -16.78 -20.10
N GLU A 101 -15.72 -17.19 -19.75
CA GLU A 101 -14.48 -16.54 -20.17
C GLU A 101 -14.30 -16.64 -21.69
N GLY A 102 -14.49 -17.82 -22.26
CA GLY A 102 -14.30 -18.04 -23.70
C GLY A 102 -15.35 -17.32 -24.57
N CYS A 103 -16.56 -17.04 -24.06
CA CYS A 103 -17.56 -16.24 -24.77
C CYS A 103 -17.56 -14.75 -24.34
N ASN A 104 -16.76 -14.40 -23.33
CA ASN A 104 -16.73 -13.11 -22.64
C ASN A 104 -18.15 -12.57 -22.33
N ARG A 105 -19.00 -13.39 -21.71
CA ARG A 105 -20.41 -13.04 -21.44
C ARG A 105 -20.94 -13.60 -20.13
N ILE A 106 -21.78 -12.80 -19.47
CA ILE A 106 -22.57 -13.20 -18.30
C ILE A 106 -23.84 -13.93 -18.74
N ILE A 107 -24.09 -15.08 -18.14
CA ILE A 107 -25.22 -15.98 -18.44
C ILE A 107 -25.95 -16.24 -17.12
N MET A 108 -27.27 -16.37 -17.14
CA MET A 108 -27.96 -16.85 -15.94
C MET A 108 -27.58 -18.29 -15.65
N THR A 109 -27.32 -18.64 -14.40
CA THR A 109 -26.87 -19.99 -13.99
C THR A 109 -27.81 -21.08 -14.51
N LYS A 110 -29.13 -20.85 -14.46
CA LYS A 110 -30.15 -21.75 -15.02
C LYS A 110 -30.08 -21.96 -16.54
N MET A 111 -29.45 -21.05 -17.29
CA MET A 111 -29.31 -21.10 -18.74
C MET A 111 -27.95 -21.62 -19.21
N VAL A 112 -27.02 -21.91 -18.29
CA VAL A 112 -25.67 -22.39 -18.62
C VAL A 112 -25.71 -23.69 -19.44
N CYS A 113 -26.61 -24.61 -19.11
CA CYS A 113 -26.78 -25.88 -19.84
C CYS A 113 -27.16 -25.69 -21.32
N PHE A 114 -27.90 -24.63 -21.64
CA PHE A 114 -28.25 -24.25 -23.02
C PHE A 114 -27.12 -23.46 -23.69
N HIS A 115 -26.40 -22.62 -22.92
CA HIS A 115 -25.27 -21.86 -23.43
C HIS A 115 -24.13 -22.77 -23.92
N ILE A 116 -23.78 -23.81 -23.15
CA ILE A 116 -22.71 -24.75 -23.52
C ILE A 116 -23.02 -25.42 -24.86
N LYS A 117 -24.28 -25.77 -25.11
CA LYS A 117 -24.73 -26.40 -26.37
C LYS A 117 -24.79 -25.43 -27.56
N SER A 118 -24.55 -24.14 -27.35
CA SER A 118 -24.65 -23.14 -28.42
C SER A 118 -23.48 -23.22 -29.40
N LYS A 119 -23.74 -22.99 -30.68
CA LYS A 119 -22.72 -22.98 -31.75
C LYS A 119 -21.59 -21.99 -31.49
N ARG A 120 -21.84 -20.92 -30.74
CA ARG A 120 -20.82 -19.90 -30.39
C ARG A 120 -19.85 -20.41 -29.33
N HIS A 121 -20.37 -21.09 -28.31
CA HIS A 121 -19.53 -21.70 -27.27
C HIS A 121 -18.70 -22.87 -27.84
N MET A 122 -19.31 -23.72 -28.66
CA MET A 122 -18.65 -24.87 -29.30
C MET A 122 -17.50 -24.51 -30.25
N LYS A 123 -17.44 -23.27 -30.74
CA LYS A 123 -16.33 -22.79 -31.58
C LYS A 123 -15.09 -22.38 -30.77
N ASN A 124 -15.25 -22.10 -29.48
CA ASN A 124 -14.16 -21.63 -28.62
C ASN A 124 -13.69 -22.78 -27.72
N ILE A 125 -12.51 -23.32 -28.02
CA ILE A 125 -11.93 -24.53 -27.41
C ILE A 125 -11.55 -24.29 -25.92
N SER A 126 -11.30 -23.05 -25.51
CA SER A 126 -10.96 -22.65 -24.15
C SER A 126 -12.08 -21.82 -23.51
N CYS A 127 -13.13 -22.48 -23.03
CA CYS A 127 -14.22 -21.81 -22.32
C CYS A 127 -14.26 -22.24 -20.85
N ASN A 128 -13.68 -21.45 -19.95
CA ASN A 128 -13.93 -21.60 -18.51
C ASN A 128 -15.27 -20.96 -18.14
N LEU A 129 -16.03 -21.64 -17.28
CA LEU A 129 -17.24 -21.11 -16.67
C LEU A 129 -16.92 -20.73 -15.22
N LEU A 130 -16.91 -19.44 -14.94
CA LEU A 130 -16.73 -18.88 -13.60
C LEU A 130 -18.10 -18.78 -12.93
N ASN A 131 -18.36 -19.72 -12.03
CA ASN A 131 -19.52 -19.70 -11.14
C ASN A 131 -19.05 -19.24 -9.76
N ILE A 132 -19.23 -17.96 -9.46
CA ILE A 132 -18.70 -17.33 -8.25
C ILE A 132 -19.85 -17.10 -7.31
N LYS A 133 -19.76 -17.64 -6.10
CA LYS A 133 -20.79 -17.42 -5.07
C LYS A 133 -20.52 -16.13 -4.32
N TYR A 134 -21.58 -15.41 -3.96
CA TYR A 134 -21.47 -14.20 -3.17
C TYR A 134 -20.77 -14.44 -1.82
N GLU A 135 -20.95 -15.62 -1.22
CA GLU A 135 -20.31 -15.96 0.05
C GLU A 135 -18.77 -15.92 -0.03
N GLU A 136 -18.19 -16.28 -1.17
CA GLU A 136 -16.73 -16.24 -1.38
C GLU A 136 -16.23 -14.79 -1.48
N ILE A 137 -16.96 -13.96 -2.21
CA ILE A 137 -16.69 -12.51 -2.33
C ILE A 137 -16.78 -11.85 -0.95
N TYR A 138 -17.83 -12.16 -0.20
CA TYR A 138 -18.04 -11.60 1.13
C TYR A 138 -16.92 -11.96 2.12
N LYS A 139 -16.42 -13.21 2.06
CA LYS A 139 -15.25 -13.63 2.86
C LYS A 139 -14.01 -12.84 2.48
N LEU A 140 -13.73 -12.66 1.18
CA LEU A 140 -12.60 -11.87 0.70
C LEU A 140 -12.70 -10.40 1.12
N GLU A 141 -13.88 -9.77 0.97
CA GLU A 141 -14.10 -8.39 1.41
C GLU A 141 -13.84 -8.23 2.92
N LYS A 142 -14.29 -9.18 3.74
CA LYS A 142 -14.02 -9.20 5.18
C LYS A 142 -12.52 -9.32 5.48
N GLU A 143 -11.81 -10.21 4.81
CA GLU A 143 -10.36 -10.38 4.99
C GLU A 143 -9.62 -9.09 4.61
N ILE A 144 -9.97 -8.46 3.49
CA ILE A 144 -9.36 -7.18 3.05
C ILE A 144 -9.67 -6.06 4.05
N LYS A 145 -10.90 -5.99 4.59
CA LYS A 145 -11.25 -5.05 5.68
C LYS A 145 -10.42 -5.29 6.96
N ILE A 146 -9.97 -6.52 7.21
CA ILE A 146 -9.07 -6.81 8.33
C ILE A 146 -7.66 -6.34 7.98
N PHE A 147 -7.16 -6.65 6.78
CA PHE A 147 -5.81 -6.23 6.34
C PHE A 147 -5.65 -4.71 6.28
N THR A 148 -6.65 -3.98 5.79
CA THR A 148 -6.65 -2.50 5.78
C THR A 148 -6.51 -1.90 7.18
N LYS A 149 -7.14 -2.51 8.20
CA LYS A 149 -6.99 -2.09 9.60
C LYS A 149 -5.61 -2.41 10.15
N ILE A 150 -5.04 -3.56 9.79
CA ILE A 150 -3.70 -3.98 10.25
C ILE A 150 -2.61 -3.11 9.62
N LEU A 151 -2.70 -2.88 8.31
CA LEU A 151 -1.71 -2.18 7.48
C LEU A 151 -1.92 -0.67 7.43
N LYS A 152 -2.68 -0.11 8.37
CA LYS A 152 -3.09 1.31 8.33
C LYS A 152 -1.88 2.24 8.24
N ASP A 153 -0.84 1.98 9.04
CA ASP A 153 0.35 2.84 9.09
C ASP A 153 1.18 2.72 7.81
N GLU A 154 1.30 1.52 7.23
CA GLU A 154 2.01 1.26 5.97
C GLU A 154 1.31 1.92 4.79
N ILE A 155 -0.03 1.87 4.77
CA ILE A 155 -0.85 2.53 3.77
C ILE A 155 -0.72 4.05 3.91
N GLU A 156 -0.76 4.58 5.12
CA GLU A 156 -0.58 6.02 5.39
C GLU A 156 0.82 6.51 4.98
N LEU A 157 1.86 5.73 5.27
CA LEU A 157 3.21 5.99 4.78
C LEU A 157 3.24 5.98 3.24
N SER A 158 2.59 5.00 2.60
CA SER A 158 2.52 4.89 1.14
C SER A 158 1.78 6.08 0.51
N LYS A 159 0.72 6.60 1.14
CA LYS A 159 0.01 7.82 0.73
C LYS A 159 0.89 9.06 0.84
N SER A 160 1.62 9.19 1.96
CA SER A 160 2.53 10.32 2.15
C SER A 160 3.59 10.39 1.04
N LEU A 161 4.05 9.23 0.55
CA LEU A 161 4.97 9.13 -0.57
C LEU A 161 4.31 9.47 -1.92
N CYS A 162 3.00 9.26 -2.08
CA CYS A 162 2.26 9.67 -3.28
C CYS A 162 2.10 11.20 -3.36
N ASN A 163 1.88 11.89 -2.23
CA ASN A 163 1.81 13.36 -2.19
C ASN A 163 3.11 14.03 -2.69
N VAL A 164 4.25 13.39 -2.47
CA VAL A 164 5.54 13.87 -2.99
C VAL A 164 5.58 13.80 -4.53
N ILE A 165 4.82 12.89 -5.13
CA ILE A 165 4.71 12.68 -6.58
C ILE A 165 3.60 13.58 -7.19
N GLU A 166 2.50 13.89 -6.48
CA GLU A 166 1.41 14.74 -6.98
C GLU A 166 1.76 16.25 -7.06
N ILE A 167 2.65 16.75 -6.20
CA ILE A 167 3.15 18.14 -6.28
C ILE A 167 3.91 18.39 -7.60
N GLU A 168 4.34 17.33 -8.30
CA GLU A 168 5.05 17.41 -9.58
C GLU A 168 4.16 17.92 -10.73
N CYS A 169 2.83 17.83 -10.64
CA CYS A 169 1.93 18.17 -11.76
C CYS A 169 1.34 19.58 -11.70
N ILE A 170 1.18 20.18 -10.50
CA ILE A 170 0.32 21.37 -10.33
C ILE A 170 1.08 22.71 -10.43
N SER A 171 2.41 22.74 -10.30
CA SER A 171 3.16 24.01 -10.20
C SER A 171 3.87 24.48 -11.47
N ASN A 172 3.33 24.16 -12.65
CA ASN A 172 3.85 24.68 -13.94
C ASN A 172 3.21 25.98 -14.41
N GLU A 173 2.34 26.60 -13.61
CA GLU A 173 1.93 27.98 -13.83
C GLU A 173 2.50 28.85 -12.69
N GLU A 174 3.42 29.72 -13.10
CA GLU A 174 3.97 30.84 -12.33
C GLU A 174 4.98 30.48 -11.23
N ILE A 175 6.26 30.73 -11.52
CA ILE A 175 7.10 31.70 -10.79
C ILE A 175 8.39 31.85 -11.60
N SER A 176 8.46 32.98 -12.30
CA SER A 176 9.68 33.62 -12.75
C SER A 176 10.50 34.04 -11.52
N GLY A 177 11.82 33.79 -11.57
CA GLY A 177 12.76 34.45 -10.67
C GLY A 177 13.66 33.55 -9.84
N THR A 178 14.96 33.65 -10.15
CA THR A 178 16.14 33.35 -9.31
C THR A 178 16.54 31.86 -9.19
N LYS A 179 17.79 31.42 -9.40
CA LYS A 179 19.11 32.03 -9.69
C LYS A 179 19.77 31.25 -10.84
N LYS A 180 20.40 31.96 -11.79
CA LYS A 180 21.12 31.38 -12.93
C LYS A 180 22.43 30.76 -12.45
N PHE A 181 22.60 29.45 -12.68
CA PHE A 181 23.93 28.85 -12.81
C PHE A 181 24.57 29.47 -14.05
N ALA A 182 25.73 30.11 -13.89
CA ALA A 182 26.51 30.59 -15.00
C ALA A 182 27.15 29.39 -15.70
N VAL A 183 26.55 28.98 -16.81
CA VAL A 183 27.19 28.16 -17.85
C VAL A 183 27.05 28.97 -19.13
N GLU A 184 28.19 29.30 -19.73
CA GLU A 184 28.27 30.06 -20.97
C GLU A 184 27.58 29.31 -22.12
N LYS A 185 26.96 30.11 -23.00
CA LYS A 185 26.17 29.77 -24.21
C LYS A 185 24.77 29.19 -23.98
N ASN A 186 23.84 30.10 -24.25
CA ASN A 186 22.40 29.94 -24.46
C ASN A 186 22.02 28.82 -25.45
N GLU A 187 22.03 27.58 -24.99
CA GLU A 187 21.06 26.59 -25.44
C GLU A 187 20.26 26.17 -24.22
N GLU A 188 19.05 26.70 -24.09
CA GLU A 188 18.14 26.21 -23.05
C GLU A 188 17.93 24.71 -23.27
N ILE A 189 18.25 23.90 -22.26
CA ILE A 189 18.06 22.45 -22.29
C ILE A 189 16.67 22.17 -22.86
N PRO A 190 16.56 21.46 -24.01
CA PRO A 190 15.29 21.23 -24.65
C PRO A 190 14.28 20.63 -23.68
N SER A 191 13.01 21.04 -23.78
CA SER A 191 11.97 20.63 -22.84
C SER A 191 11.82 19.09 -22.74
N TRP A 192 12.06 18.36 -23.84
CA TRP A 192 12.08 16.91 -23.84
C TRP A 192 13.26 16.32 -23.05
N LEU A 193 14.42 16.97 -23.09
CA LEU A 193 15.63 16.54 -22.38
C LEU A 193 15.50 16.83 -20.88
N LYS A 194 14.86 17.96 -20.52
CA LYS A 194 14.46 18.25 -19.13
C LYS A 194 13.52 17.17 -18.59
N LYS A 195 12.46 16.83 -19.34
CA LYS A 195 11.53 15.74 -19.01
C LYS A 195 12.21 14.38 -18.90
N TYR A 196 13.09 14.05 -19.85
CA TYR A 196 13.81 12.79 -19.88
C TYR A 196 14.69 12.59 -18.63
N TYR A 197 15.39 13.63 -18.19
CA TYR A 197 16.20 13.58 -16.97
C TYR A 197 15.42 13.92 -15.69
N GLY A 198 14.13 14.24 -15.80
CA GLY A 198 13.27 14.66 -14.69
C GLY A 198 13.74 15.95 -14.01
N LEU A 199 14.38 16.86 -14.75
CA LEU A 199 14.87 18.17 -14.29
C LEU A 199 13.75 19.21 -14.16
N ASP A 200 12.63 18.96 -14.82
CA ASP A 200 11.39 19.72 -14.74
C ASP A 200 10.60 19.44 -13.45
N ILE A 201 10.94 18.36 -12.74
CA ILE A 201 10.29 17.95 -11.52
C ILE A 201 10.89 18.70 -10.32
N THR A 202 10.03 19.31 -9.48
CA THR A 202 10.46 19.98 -8.25
C THR A 202 9.95 19.26 -7.01
N PHE A 203 10.87 18.83 -6.16
CA PHE A 203 10.59 18.18 -4.89
C PHE A 203 10.67 19.17 -3.73
N ARG A 204 9.96 18.88 -2.64
CA ARG A 204 10.02 19.65 -1.39
C ARG A 204 10.43 18.75 -0.23
N CYS A 205 11.31 19.25 0.63
CA CYS A 205 11.73 18.56 1.85
C CYS A 205 11.35 19.39 3.07
N GLU A 206 10.43 18.88 3.91
CA GLU A 206 9.95 19.58 5.11
C GLU A 206 11.05 19.64 6.18
N ILE A 207 11.85 18.59 6.28
CA ILE A 207 13.01 18.51 7.18
C ILE A 207 14.02 19.62 6.90
N CYS A 208 14.18 19.97 5.62
CA CYS A 208 15.02 21.09 5.19
C CYS A 208 14.23 22.41 5.09
N LYS A 209 13.30 22.68 6.01
CA LYS A 209 12.52 23.94 6.04
C LYS A 209 11.78 24.21 4.72
N ASN A 210 11.15 23.18 4.15
CA ASN A 210 10.42 23.23 2.86
C ASN A 210 11.28 23.65 1.66
N LYS A 211 12.58 23.34 1.67
CA LYS A 211 13.49 23.60 0.55
C LYS A 211 12.99 22.92 -0.73
N LYS A 212 12.86 23.72 -1.80
CA LYS A 212 12.52 23.25 -3.16
C LYS A 212 13.79 22.78 -3.87
N ILE A 213 13.81 21.53 -4.32
CA ILE A 213 14.95 20.92 -5.00
C ILE A 213 14.48 20.45 -6.37
N ARG A 214 15.12 20.93 -7.44
CA ARG A 214 14.79 20.53 -8.82
C ARG A 214 15.59 19.32 -9.24
N GLY A 215 14.95 18.36 -9.89
CA GLY A 215 15.61 17.17 -10.41
C GLY A 215 15.63 16.02 -9.43
N ARG A 216 15.18 14.84 -9.89
CA ARG A 216 15.14 13.60 -9.08
C ARG A 216 16.52 13.22 -8.54
N LYS A 217 17.56 13.33 -9.38
CA LYS A 217 18.95 13.02 -8.98
C LYS A 217 19.44 13.93 -7.86
N GLU A 218 19.18 15.22 -7.95
CA GLU A 218 19.66 16.21 -6.97
C GLU A 218 18.88 16.10 -5.67
N PHE A 219 17.57 15.82 -5.76
CA PHE A 219 16.77 15.45 -4.60
C PHE A 219 17.33 14.21 -3.91
N PHE A 220 17.65 13.13 -4.61
CA PHE A 220 18.20 11.97 -3.92
C PHE A 220 19.56 12.22 -3.25
N LYS A 221 20.40 13.08 -3.82
CA LYS A 221 21.65 13.51 -3.18
C LYS A 221 21.43 14.32 -1.91
N HIS A 222 20.35 15.10 -1.82
CA HIS A 222 20.12 16.01 -0.69
C HIS A 222 20.03 15.29 0.66
N PHE A 223 19.55 14.04 0.69
CA PHE A 223 19.46 13.25 1.93
C PHE A 223 20.81 12.99 2.61
N LYS A 224 21.91 13.01 1.84
CA LYS A 224 23.28 12.84 2.34
C LYS A 224 24.04 14.17 2.48
N GLN A 225 23.41 15.29 2.11
CA GLN A 225 24.04 16.61 2.25
C GLN A 225 24.06 17.04 3.73
N PRO A 226 25.10 17.77 4.16
CA PRO A 226 25.26 18.16 5.57
C PRO A 226 24.06 18.96 6.09
N GLU A 227 23.47 19.82 5.26
CA GLU A 227 22.28 20.60 5.62
C GLU A 227 21.10 19.73 6.06
N HIS A 228 20.84 18.60 5.39
CA HIS A 228 19.77 17.69 5.78
C HIS A 228 20.13 16.93 7.07
N LEU A 229 21.37 16.47 7.19
CA LEU A 229 21.86 15.75 8.37
C LEU A 229 21.87 16.64 9.62
N GLU A 230 22.24 17.92 9.49
CA GLU A 230 22.23 18.90 10.58
C GLU A 230 20.81 19.23 11.04
N ASN A 231 19.86 19.37 10.10
CA ASN A 231 18.45 19.54 10.45
C ASN A 231 17.92 18.32 11.21
N LEU A 232 18.23 17.09 10.77
CA LEU A 232 17.86 15.87 11.51
C LEU A 232 18.45 15.85 12.93
N LYS A 233 19.73 16.19 13.07
CA LYS A 233 20.41 16.27 14.37
C LYS A 233 19.78 17.32 15.29
N THR A 234 19.37 18.47 14.74
CA THR A 234 18.68 19.54 15.50
C THR A 234 17.35 19.06 16.07
N HIS A 235 16.70 18.11 15.39
CA HIS A 235 15.47 17.46 15.83
C HIS A 235 15.71 16.18 16.67
N ASN A 236 16.93 15.95 17.17
CA ASN A 236 17.31 14.74 17.94
C ASN A 236 17.04 13.42 17.20
N ILE A 237 17.21 13.43 15.88
CA ILE A 237 17.09 12.25 15.03
C ILE A 237 18.46 11.96 14.42
N GLU A 238 19.00 10.78 14.71
CA GLU A 238 20.22 10.30 14.06
C GLU A 238 19.89 9.81 12.65
N TYR A 239 20.73 10.15 11.67
CA TYR A 239 20.52 9.67 10.31
C TYR A 239 20.68 8.16 10.22
N CYS A 240 19.76 7.54 9.50
CA CYS A 240 19.82 6.13 9.13
C CYS A 240 19.54 6.01 7.62
N ASP A 241 20.22 5.11 6.92
CA ASP A 241 19.97 4.84 5.49
C ASP A 241 18.50 4.46 5.23
N LEU A 242 17.80 3.96 6.25
CA LEU A 242 16.39 3.62 6.19
C LEU A 242 15.47 4.84 6.03
N PHE A 243 15.92 6.04 6.43
CA PHE A 243 15.18 7.31 6.27
C PHE A 243 15.29 7.89 4.86
N TYR A 244 16.05 7.25 3.98
CA TYR A 244 16.25 7.72 2.61
C TYR A 244 14.93 7.80 1.84
N GLY A 245 14.61 9.00 1.32
CA GLY A 245 13.36 9.23 0.60
C GLY A 245 12.15 9.57 1.48
N ILE A 246 12.33 9.84 2.77
CA ILE A 246 11.30 10.41 3.66
C ILE A 246 11.57 11.90 3.86
N THR A 247 10.61 12.75 3.50
CA THR A 247 10.77 14.23 3.54
C THR A 247 10.05 14.90 4.71
N THR A 248 9.20 14.15 5.41
CA THR A 248 8.31 14.66 6.47
C THR A 248 8.78 14.17 7.85
N PHE A 249 8.58 14.99 8.88
CA PHE A 249 8.94 14.60 10.25
C PHE A 249 8.08 13.46 10.78
N SER A 250 6.77 13.52 10.52
CA SER A 250 5.83 12.44 10.90
C SER A 250 6.22 11.10 10.26
N GLY A 251 6.66 11.11 9.01
CA GLY A 251 7.14 9.90 8.34
C GLY A 251 8.37 9.29 9.03
N ILE A 252 9.28 10.13 9.53
CA ILE A 252 10.47 9.67 10.27
C ILE A 252 10.10 9.14 11.65
N GLU A 253 9.18 9.78 12.37
CA GLU A 253 8.75 9.29 13.70
C GLU A 253 8.09 7.91 13.60
N ASN A 254 7.18 7.72 12.64
CA ASN A 254 6.55 6.42 12.35
C ASN A 254 7.59 5.35 11.98
N MET A 255 8.65 5.78 11.29
CA MET A 255 9.73 4.90 10.89
C MET A 255 10.63 4.52 12.07
N LYS A 256 10.94 5.49 12.94
CA LYS A 256 11.75 5.31 14.15
C LYS A 256 11.06 4.37 15.14
N THR A 257 9.76 4.53 15.35
CA THR A 257 8.98 3.63 16.22
C THR A 257 9.01 2.20 15.68
N ARG A 258 8.94 2.00 14.36
CA ARG A 258 9.05 0.67 13.76
C ARG A 258 10.43 0.05 13.89
N ILE A 259 11.50 0.81 13.64
CA ILE A 259 12.87 0.32 13.85
C ILE A 259 13.08 -0.09 15.31
N PHE A 260 12.58 0.70 16.26
CA PHE A 260 12.65 0.37 17.68
C PHE A 260 11.85 -0.90 18.00
N LEU A 261 10.64 -1.05 17.46
CA LEU A 261 9.84 -2.25 17.64
C LEU A 261 10.52 -3.50 17.06
N ASP A 262 11.14 -3.39 15.89
CA ASP A 262 11.90 -4.48 15.26
C ASP A 262 13.13 -4.87 16.08
N GLN A 263 13.86 -3.90 16.65
CA GLN A 263 15.02 -4.17 17.51
C GLN A 263 14.63 -4.88 18.81
N ASN A 264 13.49 -4.51 19.42
CA ASN A 264 13.00 -5.16 20.64
C ASN A 264 12.40 -6.57 20.39
N ILE A 265 12.15 -6.96 19.13
CA ILE A 265 11.67 -8.32 18.79
C ILE A 265 12.82 -9.34 18.78
N PHE A 266 14.07 -8.90 18.57
CA PHE A 266 15.25 -9.79 18.51
C PHE A 266 15.93 -9.98 19.87
N ILE A 267 15.28 -9.61 20.97
CA ILE A 267 15.80 -9.88 22.31
C ILE A 267 15.57 -11.37 22.60
N GLU A 268 16.67 -12.12 22.69
CA GLU A 268 16.67 -13.55 22.99
C GLU A 268 16.23 -13.74 24.45
N GLU A 269 15.08 -14.36 24.65
CA GLU A 269 14.52 -14.70 25.97
C GLU A 269 15.18 -15.98 26.48
N VAL A 270 15.66 -15.97 27.73
CA VAL A 270 16.31 -17.09 28.42
C VAL A 270 15.53 -17.40 29.70
N GLU A 271 15.23 -18.67 29.91
CA GLU A 271 14.56 -19.18 31.12
C GLU A 271 15.60 -19.63 32.16
N ASP A 272 15.38 -19.28 33.43
CA ASP A 272 16.16 -19.77 34.58
C ASP A 272 15.68 -21.15 35.08
N GLU A 273 16.36 -21.73 36.08
CA GLU A 273 16.00 -23.04 36.66
C GLU A 273 14.67 -23.02 37.42
N GLU A 274 14.16 -21.84 37.78
CA GLU A 274 12.87 -21.63 38.47
C GLU A 274 11.72 -21.34 37.49
N GLY A 275 12.01 -21.21 36.18
CA GLY A 275 11.04 -20.95 35.12
C GLY A 275 10.69 -19.47 34.91
N ASN A 276 11.49 -18.54 35.43
CA ASN A 276 11.37 -17.11 35.15
C ASN A 276 12.06 -16.76 33.83
N VAL A 277 11.38 -15.96 33.00
CA VAL A 277 11.87 -15.56 31.67
C VAL A 277 12.54 -14.19 31.75
N TYR A 278 13.80 -14.09 31.29
CA TYR A 278 14.56 -12.84 31.24
C TYR A 278 15.12 -12.60 29.84
N ASP A 279 15.38 -11.34 29.50
CA ASP A 279 16.24 -11.00 28.37
C ASP A 279 17.66 -11.54 28.63
N LYS A 280 18.32 -12.13 27.63
CA LYS A 280 19.67 -12.72 27.76
C LYS A 280 20.70 -11.84 28.47
N LYS A 281 20.67 -10.53 28.21
CA LYS A 281 21.57 -9.57 28.87
C LYS A 281 21.26 -9.42 30.36
N THR A 282 19.98 -9.31 30.70
CA THR A 282 19.48 -9.26 32.08
C THR A 282 19.78 -10.56 32.81
N PHE A 283 19.60 -11.71 32.15
CA PHE A 283 19.97 -13.02 32.67
C PHE A 283 21.47 -13.13 32.99
N GLU A 284 22.33 -12.75 32.05
CA GLU A 284 23.78 -12.76 32.25
C GLU A 284 24.23 -11.80 33.37
N ASP A 285 23.60 -10.64 33.48
CA ASP A 285 23.91 -9.66 34.52
C ASP A 285 23.44 -10.14 35.91
N LEU A 286 22.24 -10.73 36.01
CA LEU A 286 21.73 -11.36 37.24
C LEU A 286 22.58 -12.56 37.67
N LYS A 287 23.04 -13.37 36.70
CA LYS A 287 23.95 -14.50 36.94
C LYS A 287 25.34 -14.03 37.40
N LYS A 288 25.86 -12.94 36.85
CA LYS A 288 27.11 -12.30 37.34
C LYS A 288 26.96 -11.73 38.74
N MET A 289 25.78 -11.23 39.08
CA MET A 289 25.45 -10.75 40.42
C MET A 289 25.14 -11.88 41.42
N GLY A 290 24.96 -13.12 40.94
CA GLY A 290 24.65 -14.29 41.77
C GLY A 290 23.23 -14.29 42.33
N ILE A 291 22.29 -13.62 41.65
CA ILE A 291 20.88 -13.51 42.05
C ILE A 291 20.05 -14.68 41.51
N ILE A 292 20.45 -15.22 40.35
CA ILE A 292 19.88 -16.38 39.66
C ILE A 292 20.99 -17.35 39.23
#